data_AF-A0A8A6TRK3-F1
#
_entry.id   AF-A0A8A6TRK3-F1
#
_cell.length_a   1.000
_cell.length_b   1.000
_cell.length_c   1.000
_cell.angle_alpha   90.00
_cell.angle_beta   90.00
_cell.angle_gamma   90.00
#
_symmetry.space_group_name_H-M   'P 1'
#
loop_
_entity.id
_entity.type
_entity.pdbx_description
1 polymer ?
#
loop_
_entity_poly.entity_id
_entity_poly.type
_entity_poly.pdbx_seq_one_letter_code
_entity_poly.pdbx_strand_id
1 'polypeptide(L)'
;DADVEELALGHHWAQHRLAFEELLTHQLSQQRLRESLRSQRAPALPVAKKLPKQFLANLGFAPTGAQQRVGKEVAYDLSQPEPMLRLIQGDVGSGKTVVAALAALQALEAGYQVALMAPTEILAEQHYINFQRWLEPLGVGVAWLAGKLKGKARVASLEQIAGGTPMVVGTHAL
;
A
#
# COMPACT_ATOMS: atom_id res chain seq x y z
N ASP A 1 -2.10 0.30 53.27
CA ASP A 1 -2.00 1.55 52.49
C ASP A 1 -1.05 1.36 51.34
N ALA A 2 -1.39 1.90 50.16
CA ALA A 2 -0.53 1.82 48.99
C ALA A 2 0.63 2.81 49.13
N ASP A 3 1.82 2.42 48.67
CA ASP A 3 2.99 3.29 48.66
C ASP A 3 2.78 4.40 47.61
N VAL A 4 2.51 5.61 48.10
CA VAL A 4 2.19 6.78 47.28
C VAL A 4 3.42 7.25 46.48
N GLU A 5 4.62 7.02 47.00
CA GLU A 5 5.88 7.39 46.32
C GLU A 5 6.14 6.45 45.15
N GLU A 6 5.96 5.13 45.34
CA GLU A 6 6.03 4.17 44.23
C GLU A 6 4.97 4.43 43.16
N LEU A 7 3.75 4.81 43.54
CA LEU A 7 2.68 5.16 42.59
C LEU A 7 3.01 6.43 41.80
N ALA A 8 3.62 7.44 42.42
CA ALA A 8 4.01 8.67 41.74
C ALA A 8 5.16 8.43 40.74
N LEU A 9 6.07 7.50 41.07
CA LEU A 9 7.21 7.14 40.22
C LEU A 9 6.86 6.09 39.14
N GLY A 10 5.65 5.52 39.16
CA GLY A 10 5.22 4.51 38.19
C GLY A 10 5.73 3.09 38.48
N HIS A 11 6.41 2.87 39.61
CA HIS A 11 7.07 1.60 39.95
C HIS A 11 6.16 0.65 40.72
N HIS A 12 5.02 1.13 41.19
CA HIS A 12 4.10 0.33 41.98
C HIS A 12 3.60 -0.85 41.14
N TRP A 13 3.65 -2.06 41.72
CA TRP A 13 3.31 -3.31 41.02
C TRP A 13 1.93 -3.29 40.35
N ALA A 14 0.96 -2.58 40.93
CA ALA A 14 -0.38 -2.44 40.36
C ALA A 14 -0.39 -1.64 39.05
N GLN A 15 0.46 -0.61 38.91
CA GLN A 15 0.60 0.16 37.66
C GLN A 15 1.31 -0.69 36.60
N HIS A 16 2.37 -1.41 36.97
CA HIS A 16 3.05 -2.34 36.07
C HIS A 16 2.10 -3.44 35.58
N ARG A 17 1.28 -3.99 36.48
CA ARG A 17 0.26 -4.98 36.11
C ARG A 17 -0.76 -4.40 35.14
N LEU A 18 -1.28 -3.20 35.39
CA LEU A 18 -2.26 -2.56 34.51
C LEU A 18 -1.67 -2.25 33.13
N ALA A 19 -0.45 -1.70 33.09
CA ALA A 19 0.27 -1.48 31.84
C ALA A 19 0.53 -2.78 31.07
N PHE A 20 0.90 -3.86 31.78
CA PHE A 20 1.08 -5.18 31.18
C PHE A 20 -0.24 -5.74 30.63
N GLU A 21 -1.33 -5.67 31.40
CA GLU A 21 -2.65 -6.15 30.97
C GLU A 21 -3.15 -5.40 29.73
N GLU A 22 -2.92 -4.09 29.66
CA GLU A 22 -3.26 -3.27 28.48
C GLU A 22 -2.42 -3.67 27.26
N LEU A 23 -1.10 -3.77 27.40
CA LEU A 23 -0.19 -4.20 26.33
C LEU A 23 -0.52 -5.63 25.85
N LEU A 24 -0.79 -6.55 26.78
CA LEU A 24 -1.18 -7.92 26.46
C LEU A 24 -2.49 -7.95 25.67
N THR A 25 -3.50 -7.18 26.13
CA THR A 25 -4.80 -7.09 25.45
C THR A 25 -4.64 -6.54 24.04
N HIS A 26 -3.80 -5.51 23.85
CA HIS A 26 -3.49 -4.96 22.54
C HIS A 26 -2.74 -5.95 21.64
N GLN A 27 -1.76 -6.71 22.16
CA GLN A 27 -1.07 -7.73 21.36
C GLN A 27 -2.01 -8.86 20.94
N LEU A 28 -2.89 -9.33 21.84
CA LEU A 28 -3.88 -10.36 21.53
C LEU A 28 -4.88 -9.88 20.47
N SER A 29 -5.31 -8.61 20.51
CA SER A 29 -6.21 -8.06 19.50
C SER A 29 -5.53 -7.97 18.12
N GLN A 30 -4.27 -7.56 18.06
CA GLN A 30 -3.48 -7.56 16.82
C GLN A 30 -3.25 -8.96 16.27
N GLN A 31 -2.97 -9.94 17.13
CA GLN A 31 -2.80 -11.33 16.71
C GLN A 31 -4.09 -11.89 16.10
N ARG A 32 -5.24 -11.66 16.75
CA ARG A 32 -6.55 -12.08 16.22
C ARG A 32 -6.86 -11.43 14.86
N LEU A 33 -6.51 -10.16 14.69
CA LEU A 33 -6.67 -9.48 13.39
C LEU A 33 -5.79 -10.13 12.32
N ARG A 34 -4.53 -10.46 12.64
CA ARG A 34 -3.62 -11.14 11.70
C ARG A 34 -4.12 -12.53 11.33
N GLU A 35 -4.59 -13.32 12.30
CA GLU A 35 -5.17 -14.65 12.06
C GLU A 35 -6.41 -14.55 11.17
N SER A 36 -7.29 -13.57 11.42
CA SER A 36 -8.46 -13.30 10.59
C SER A 36 -8.06 -12.98 9.14
N LEU A 37 -7.07 -12.12 8.92
CA LEU A 37 -6.57 -11.79 7.58
C LEU A 37 -5.92 -12.99 6.89
N ARG A 38 -5.12 -13.80 7.60
CA ARG A 38 -4.51 -15.01 7.04
C ARG A 38 -5.50 -16.10 6.70
N SER A 39 -6.65 -16.13 7.36
CA SER A 39 -7.73 -17.07 7.02
C SER A 39 -8.41 -16.73 5.69
N GLN A 40 -8.28 -15.49 5.21
CA GLN A 40 -8.75 -15.08 3.89
C GLN A 40 -7.79 -15.59 2.82
N ARG A 41 -8.34 -15.94 1.66
CA ARG A 41 -7.55 -16.32 0.49
C ARG A 41 -7.42 -15.14 -0.45
N ALA A 42 -6.21 -14.92 -0.97
CA ALA A 42 -5.96 -13.98 -2.04
C ALA A 42 -5.38 -14.73 -3.26
N PRO A 43 -5.58 -14.19 -4.48
CA PRO A 43 -4.86 -14.71 -5.64
C PRO A 43 -3.35 -14.51 -5.45
N ALA A 44 -2.58 -15.58 -5.62
CA ALA A 44 -1.13 -15.51 -5.67
C ALA A 44 -0.71 -14.84 -6.99
N LEU A 45 -0.04 -13.69 -6.91
CA LEU A 45 0.43 -12.95 -8.07
C LEU A 45 1.86 -13.39 -8.39
N PRO A 46 2.12 -14.09 -9.51
CA PRO A 46 3.46 -14.53 -9.85
C PRO A 46 4.44 -13.36 -9.89
N VAL A 47 5.69 -13.60 -9.50
CA VAL A 47 6.74 -12.57 -9.56
C VAL A 47 6.88 -12.10 -11.02
N ALA A 48 6.59 -10.82 -11.24
CA ALA A 48 6.62 -10.21 -12.56
C ALA A 48 8.03 -10.07 -13.11
N LYS A 49 8.17 -10.26 -14.42
CA LYS A 49 9.48 -10.32 -15.10
C LYS A 49 9.61 -9.28 -16.20
N LYS A 50 8.50 -8.84 -16.81
CA LYS A 50 8.51 -7.97 -17.99
C LYS A 50 8.34 -6.51 -17.61
N LEU A 51 7.20 -6.17 -17.01
CA LEU A 51 6.82 -4.79 -16.74
C LEU A 51 7.74 -4.12 -15.72
N PRO A 52 8.11 -4.74 -14.56
CA PRO A 52 9.06 -4.12 -13.63
C PRO A 52 10.44 -3.87 -14.26
N LYS A 53 10.89 -4.77 -15.14
CA LYS A 53 12.20 -4.62 -15.80
C LYS A 53 12.19 -3.44 -16.78
N GLN A 54 11.13 -3.28 -17.57
CA GLN A 54 10.98 -2.17 -18.49
C GLN A 54 10.82 -0.84 -17.74
N PHE A 55 10.04 -0.83 -16.66
CA PHE A 55 9.89 0.33 -15.79
C PHE A 55 11.23 0.80 -15.23
N LEU A 56 12.03 -0.10 -14.66
CA LEU A 56 13.34 0.24 -14.10
C LEU A 56 14.33 0.74 -15.15
N ALA A 57 14.24 0.24 -16.39
CA ALA A 57 15.04 0.75 -17.50
C ALA A 57 14.67 2.19 -17.90
N ASN A 58 13.41 2.58 -17.70
CA ASN A 58 12.88 3.90 -18.06
C ASN A 58 12.86 4.91 -16.89
N LEU A 59 13.16 4.48 -15.67
CA LEU A 59 13.01 5.28 -14.44
C LEU A 59 13.96 6.48 -14.37
N GLY A 60 15.05 6.48 -15.15
CA GLY A 60 16.01 7.59 -15.23
C GLY A 60 16.99 7.68 -14.05
N PHE A 61 16.85 6.80 -13.05
CA PHE A 61 17.79 6.64 -11.93
C PHE A 61 17.78 5.18 -11.45
N ALA A 62 18.88 4.75 -10.81
CA ALA A 62 18.97 3.42 -10.24
C ALA A 62 18.24 3.37 -8.88
N PRO A 63 17.40 2.36 -8.61
CA PRO A 63 16.78 2.21 -7.30
C PRO A 63 17.85 1.89 -6.25
N THR A 64 17.67 2.45 -5.05
CA THR A 64 18.60 2.22 -3.92
C THR A 64 18.55 0.76 -3.47
N GLY A 65 19.59 0.30 -2.76
CA GLY A 65 19.60 -1.04 -2.18
C GLY A 65 18.41 -1.30 -1.25
N ALA A 66 17.93 -0.28 -0.52
CA ALA A 66 16.74 -0.38 0.30
C ALA A 66 15.47 -0.59 -0.54
N GLN A 67 15.28 0.20 -1.60
CA GLN A 67 14.14 0.04 -2.51
C GLN A 67 14.13 -1.33 -3.19
N GLN A 68 15.30 -1.85 -3.58
CA GLN A 68 15.41 -3.19 -4.16
C GLN A 68 15.06 -4.30 -3.18
N ARG A 69 15.53 -4.22 -1.92
CA ARG A 69 15.17 -5.19 -0.87
C ARG A 69 13.67 -5.17 -0.59
N VAL A 70 13.11 -4.00 -0.29
CA VAL A 70 11.67 -3.86 0.01
C VAL A 70 10.82 -4.26 -1.19
N GLY A 71 11.24 -3.92 -2.42
CA GLY A 71 10.56 -4.37 -3.64
C GLY A 71 10.52 -5.90 -3.78
N LYS A 72 11.60 -6.60 -3.44
CA LYS A 72 11.63 -8.08 -3.42
C LYS A 72 10.75 -8.66 -2.32
N GLU A 73 10.74 -8.06 -1.14
CA GLU A 73 9.85 -8.48 -0.04
C GLU A 73 8.37 -8.34 -0.43
N VAL A 74 8.00 -7.20 -1.01
CA VAL A 74 6.63 -6.98 -1.52
C VAL A 74 6.30 -7.98 -2.63
N ALA A 75 7.23 -8.22 -3.56
CA ALA A 75 7.01 -9.18 -4.63
C ALA A 75 6.82 -10.62 -4.13
N TYR A 76 7.54 -10.99 -3.08
CA TYR A 76 7.39 -12.26 -2.39
C TYR A 76 6.02 -12.36 -1.71
N ASP A 77 5.64 -11.35 -0.92
CA ASP A 77 4.37 -11.32 -0.21
C ASP A 77 3.18 -11.41 -1.19
N LEU A 78 3.21 -10.66 -2.30
CA LEU A 78 2.19 -10.72 -3.36
C LEU A 78 2.09 -12.07 -4.06
N SER A 79 3.15 -12.89 -4.00
CA SER A 79 3.14 -14.24 -4.58
C SER A 79 2.62 -15.32 -3.63
N GLN A 80 2.28 -14.95 -2.39
CA GLN A 80 1.65 -15.86 -1.43
C GLN A 80 0.13 -15.95 -1.66
N PRO A 81 -0.52 -17.06 -1.26
CA PRO A 81 -1.98 -17.21 -1.33
C PRO A 81 -2.75 -16.47 -0.22
N GLU A 82 -2.07 -15.65 0.58
CA GLU A 82 -2.61 -14.86 1.68
C GLU A 82 -2.61 -13.37 1.30
N PRO A 83 -3.60 -12.57 1.73
CA PRO A 83 -3.60 -11.13 1.47
C PRO A 83 -2.36 -10.43 2.03
N MET A 84 -1.67 -9.65 1.19
CA MET A 84 -0.56 -8.81 1.65
C MET A 84 -1.09 -7.59 2.40
N LEU A 85 -0.73 -7.46 3.69
CA LEU A 85 -0.89 -6.24 4.48
C LEU A 85 0.48 -5.75 4.98
N ARG A 86 1.03 -4.72 4.32
CA ARG A 86 2.37 -4.21 4.60
C ARG A 86 2.39 -2.70 4.71
N LEU A 87 3.07 -2.19 5.74
CA LEU A 87 3.42 -0.78 5.88
C LEU A 87 4.83 -0.55 5.34
N ILE A 88 4.96 0.30 4.33
CA ILE A 88 6.26 0.75 3.82
C ILE A 88 6.60 2.08 4.51
N GLN A 89 7.55 2.04 5.45
CA GLN A 89 8.00 3.21 6.19
C GLN A 89 9.34 3.73 5.64
N GLY A 90 9.47 5.05 5.57
CA GLY A 90 10.69 5.73 5.17
C GLY A 90 10.48 7.23 5.07
N ASP A 91 11.56 7.99 5.14
CA ASP A 91 11.51 9.47 5.15
C ASP A 91 10.89 10.04 3.87
N VAL A 92 10.49 11.32 3.92
CA VAL A 92 10.06 12.05 2.73
C VAL A 92 11.21 12.04 1.71
N GLY A 93 10.92 11.71 0.45
CA GLY A 93 11.93 11.61 -0.61
C GLY A 93 12.67 10.27 -0.71
N SER A 94 12.46 9.32 0.20
CA SER A 94 13.07 7.96 0.14
C SER A 94 12.61 7.08 -1.04
N GLY A 95 11.68 7.57 -1.87
CA GLY A 95 11.21 6.88 -3.07
C GLY A 95 10.23 5.73 -2.81
N LYS A 96 9.42 5.80 -1.74
CA LYS A 96 8.34 4.83 -1.46
C LYS A 96 7.43 4.58 -2.66
N THR A 97 7.16 5.62 -3.46
CA THR A 97 6.33 5.54 -4.67
C THR A 97 6.90 4.58 -5.71
N VAL A 98 8.24 4.43 -5.80
CA VAL A 98 8.87 3.46 -6.72
C VAL A 98 8.55 2.03 -6.29
N VAL A 99 8.59 1.75 -4.99
CA VAL A 99 8.22 0.43 -4.46
C VAL A 99 6.73 0.15 -4.71
N ALA A 100 5.86 1.14 -4.54
CA ALA A 100 4.44 1.02 -4.88
C ALA A 100 4.22 0.74 -6.38
N ALA A 101 5.00 1.38 -7.26
CA ALA A 101 4.95 1.11 -8.69
C ALA A 101 5.38 -0.32 -9.03
N LEU A 102 6.45 -0.84 -8.42
CA LEU A 102 6.87 -2.24 -8.61
C LEU A 102 5.79 -3.23 -8.18
N ALA A 103 5.11 -2.96 -7.05
CA ALA A 103 3.99 -3.77 -6.58
C ALA A 103 2.80 -3.74 -7.55
N ALA A 104 2.44 -2.55 -8.04
CA ALA A 104 1.37 -2.37 -9.02
C ALA A 104 1.68 -3.14 -10.31
N LEU A 105 2.89 -3.02 -10.85
CA LEU A 105 3.29 -3.70 -12.08
C LEU A 105 3.21 -5.23 -11.95
N GLN A 106 3.45 -5.79 -10.76
CA GLN A 106 3.28 -7.23 -10.54
C GLN A 106 1.82 -7.66 -10.64
N ALA A 107 0.91 -6.91 -10.03
CA ALA A 107 -0.53 -7.17 -10.14
C ALA A 107 -1.03 -7.00 -11.58
N LEU A 108 -0.57 -5.95 -12.26
CA LEU A 108 -0.89 -5.68 -13.67
C LEU A 108 -0.39 -6.80 -14.60
N GLU A 109 0.85 -7.28 -14.43
CA GLU A 109 1.40 -8.38 -15.23
C GLU A 109 0.68 -9.70 -14.97
N ALA A 110 0.13 -9.88 -13.77
CA ALA A 110 -0.72 -11.02 -13.41
C ALA A 110 -2.18 -10.89 -13.92
N GLY A 111 -2.53 -9.79 -14.60
CA GLY A 111 -3.85 -9.57 -15.19
C GLY A 111 -4.89 -8.97 -14.25
N TYR A 112 -4.47 -8.42 -13.11
CA TYR A 112 -5.36 -7.74 -12.16
C TYR A 112 -5.33 -6.22 -12.34
N GLN A 113 -6.42 -5.57 -11.95
CA GLN A 113 -6.48 -4.11 -11.87
C GLN A 113 -5.86 -3.61 -10.56
N VAL A 114 -5.29 -2.41 -10.57
CA VAL A 114 -4.69 -1.77 -9.40
C VAL A 114 -5.39 -0.46 -9.08
N ALA A 115 -5.81 -0.28 -7.83
CA ALA A 115 -6.28 1.00 -7.30
C ALA A 115 -5.21 1.62 -6.39
N LEU A 116 -4.80 2.85 -6.68
CA LEU A 116 -3.92 3.66 -5.84
C LEU A 116 -4.71 4.82 -5.24
N MET A 117 -4.83 4.83 -3.91
CA MET A 117 -5.52 5.88 -3.17
C MET A 117 -4.53 6.83 -2.52
N ALA A 118 -4.83 8.12 -2.53
CA ALA A 118 -4.13 9.14 -1.76
C ALA A 118 -5.11 9.95 -0.88
N PRO A 119 -4.66 10.53 0.25
CA PRO A 119 -5.56 11.14 1.23
C PRO A 119 -6.17 12.46 0.76
N THR A 120 -5.50 13.18 -0.16
CA THR A 120 -5.97 14.46 -0.69
C THR A 120 -5.98 14.43 -2.21
N GLU A 121 -6.85 15.24 -2.82
CA GLU A 121 -6.94 15.31 -4.28
C GLU A 121 -5.64 15.79 -4.92
N ILE A 122 -4.93 16.74 -4.29
CA ILE A 122 -3.65 17.26 -4.81
C ILE A 122 -2.61 16.14 -4.84
N LEU A 123 -2.49 15.33 -3.79
CA LEU A 123 -1.56 14.20 -3.77
C LEU A 123 -1.98 13.11 -4.75
N ALA A 124 -3.27 12.81 -4.84
CA ALA A 124 -3.79 11.84 -5.81
C ALA A 124 -3.47 12.28 -7.24
N GLU A 125 -3.63 13.58 -7.56
CA GLU A 125 -3.36 14.14 -8.88
C GLU A 125 -1.85 14.08 -9.21
N GLN A 126 -0.99 14.38 -8.24
CA GLN A 126 0.46 14.19 -8.38
C GLN A 126 0.82 12.73 -8.65
N HIS A 127 0.21 11.78 -7.94
CA HIS A 127 0.39 10.36 -8.21
C HIS A 127 -0.11 9.99 -9.60
N TYR A 128 -1.30 10.46 -10.00
CA TYR A 128 -1.86 10.20 -11.32
C TYR A 128 -0.90 10.65 -12.43
N ILE A 129 -0.38 11.88 -12.37
CA ILE A 129 0.56 12.41 -13.36
C ILE A 129 1.86 11.58 -13.40
N ASN A 130 2.42 11.24 -12.23
CA ASN A 130 3.65 10.45 -12.14
C ASN A 130 3.47 9.04 -12.69
N PHE A 131 2.40 8.35 -12.30
CA PHE A 131 2.10 7.01 -12.77
C PHE A 131 1.76 6.99 -14.25
N GLN A 132 1.00 7.97 -14.77
CA GLN A 132 0.74 8.09 -16.19
C GLN A 132 2.06 8.20 -16.98
N ARG A 133 2.97 9.10 -16.56
CA ARG A 133 4.29 9.26 -17.19
C ARG A 133 5.12 7.97 -17.18
N TRP A 134 5.06 7.20 -16.09
CA TRP A 134 5.84 5.96 -15.95
C TRP A 134 5.24 4.77 -16.70
N LEU A 135 3.91 4.71 -16.79
CA LEU A 135 3.17 3.54 -17.29
C LEU A 135 2.76 3.65 -18.75
N GLU A 136 2.61 4.86 -19.28
CA GLU A 136 2.31 5.10 -20.71
C GLU A 136 3.35 4.48 -21.66
N PRO A 137 4.68 4.59 -21.42
CA PRO A 137 5.69 3.90 -22.25
C PRO A 137 5.62 2.36 -22.19
N LEU A 138 4.93 1.81 -21.19
CA LEU A 138 4.71 0.37 -21.02
C LEU A 138 3.39 -0.10 -21.66
N GLY A 139 2.62 0.82 -22.27
CA GLY A 139 1.29 0.53 -22.81
C GLY A 139 0.22 0.32 -21.74
N VAL A 140 0.44 0.81 -20.53
CA VAL A 140 -0.48 0.63 -19.39
C VAL A 140 -1.24 1.94 -19.14
N GLY A 141 -2.56 1.89 -19.34
CA GLY A 141 -3.46 3.02 -19.09
C GLY A 141 -3.73 3.25 -17.60
N VAL A 142 -3.89 4.53 -17.23
CA VAL A 142 -4.22 4.97 -15.87
C VAL A 142 -5.50 5.81 -15.91
N ALA A 143 -6.51 5.42 -15.15
CA ALA A 143 -7.74 6.20 -14.97
C ALA A 143 -7.65 7.10 -13.73
N TRP A 144 -8.43 8.18 -13.75
CA TRP A 144 -8.54 9.15 -12.66
C TRP A 144 -9.95 9.15 -12.07
N LEU A 145 -10.04 9.04 -10.74
CA LEU A 145 -11.30 9.18 -10.01
C LEU A 145 -11.11 9.93 -8.69
N ALA A 146 -11.76 11.10 -8.56
CA ALA A 146 -11.68 11.94 -7.37
C ALA A 146 -13.04 12.54 -7.03
N GLY A 147 -13.21 13.00 -5.79
CA GLY A 147 -14.45 13.59 -5.29
C GLY A 147 -14.91 14.81 -6.08
N LYS A 148 -13.97 15.64 -6.57
CA LYS A 148 -14.25 16.80 -7.44
C LYS A 148 -14.87 16.45 -8.80
N LEU A 149 -14.71 15.22 -9.29
CA LEU A 149 -15.28 14.82 -10.58
C LEU A 149 -16.81 14.69 -10.46
N LYS A 150 -17.53 15.48 -11.26
CA LYS A 150 -19.00 15.52 -11.29
C LYS A 150 -19.56 15.29 -12.69
N GLY A 151 -20.82 14.88 -12.75
CA GLY A 151 -21.58 14.73 -13.99
C GLY A 151 -20.92 13.78 -14.98
N LYS A 152 -20.87 14.18 -16.26
CA LYS A 152 -20.40 13.35 -17.37
C LYS A 152 -18.96 12.84 -17.20
N ALA A 153 -18.07 13.65 -16.62
CA ALA A 153 -16.67 13.26 -16.45
C ALA A 153 -16.52 12.08 -15.45
N ARG A 154 -17.31 12.09 -14.37
CA ARG A 154 -17.32 10.97 -13.41
C ARG A 154 -17.87 9.69 -14.05
N VAL A 155 -18.95 9.81 -14.82
CA VAL A 155 -19.57 8.67 -15.52
C VAL A 155 -18.57 8.04 -16.49
N ALA A 156 -17.91 8.85 -17.31
CA ALA A 156 -16.89 8.37 -18.24
C ALA A 156 -15.72 7.66 -17.52
N SER A 157 -15.21 8.22 -16.41
CA SER A 157 -14.17 7.53 -15.61
C SER A 157 -14.65 6.18 -15.09
N LEU A 158 -15.87 6.09 -14.57
CA LEU A 158 -16.43 4.84 -14.05
C LEU A 158 -16.63 3.79 -15.16
N GLU A 159 -17.08 4.21 -16.34
CA GLU A 159 -17.18 3.34 -17.52
C GLU A 159 -15.80 2.84 -17.96
N GLN A 160 -14.78 3.70 -17.93
CA GLN A 160 -13.40 3.32 -18.25
C GLN A 160 -12.86 2.29 -17.25
N ILE A 161 -13.15 2.46 -15.97
CA ILE A 161 -12.75 1.53 -14.89
C ILE A 161 -13.46 0.19 -15.06
N ALA A 162 -14.79 0.22 -15.28
CA ALA A 162 -15.62 -0.97 -15.51
C ALA A 162 -15.22 -1.70 -16.81
N GLY A 163 -14.73 -0.96 -17.81
CA GLY A 163 -14.17 -1.49 -19.06
C GLY A 163 -12.80 -2.15 -18.91
N GLY A 164 -12.25 -2.23 -17.70
CA GLY A 164 -11.00 -2.95 -17.44
C GLY A 164 -9.74 -2.09 -17.53
N THR A 165 -9.81 -0.79 -17.24
CA THR A 165 -8.59 0.03 -17.18
C THR A 165 -7.60 -0.57 -16.18
N PRO A 166 -6.34 -0.79 -16.55
CA PRO A 166 -5.41 -1.55 -15.71
C PRO A 166 -5.14 -0.90 -14.35
N MET A 167 -4.99 0.43 -14.31
CA MET A 167 -4.73 1.15 -13.06
C MET A 167 -5.69 2.32 -12.86
N VAL A 168 -6.07 2.58 -11.62
CA VAL A 168 -6.88 3.73 -11.21
C VAL A 168 -6.17 4.48 -10.09
N VAL A 169 -6.11 5.80 -10.19
CA VAL A 169 -5.60 6.67 -9.13
C VAL A 169 -6.70 7.59 -8.64
N GLY A 170 -6.81 7.75 -7.33
CA GLY A 170 -7.90 8.52 -6.75
C GLY A 170 -7.80 8.80 -5.26
N THR A 171 -8.90 9.29 -4.71
CA THR A 171 -9.09 9.49 -3.27
C THR A 171 -10.06 8.44 -2.71
N HIS A 172 -10.62 8.67 -1.52
CA HIS A 172 -11.70 7.87 -0.93
C HIS A 172 -12.99 7.78 -1.79
N ALA A 173 -13.03 8.45 -2.94
CA ALA A 173 -14.13 8.39 -3.89
C ALA A 173 -14.07 7.17 -4.84
N LEU A 174 -12.98 6.39 -4.79
CA LEU A 174 -12.82 5.05 -5.37
C LEU A 174 -13.65 4.03 -4.59
#